data_AF-A0A6P2FU87-F1
#
_entry.id   AF-A0A6P2FU87-F1
#
_cell.length_a   1.000
_cell.length_b   1.000
_cell.length_c   1.000
_cell.angle_alpha   90.00
_cell.angle_beta   90.00
_cell.angle_gamma   90.00
#
_symmetry.space_group_name_H-M   'P 1'
#
loop_
_entity.id
_entity.type
_entity.pdbx_description
1 polymer ?
#
loop_
_entity_poly.entity_id
_entity_poly.type
_entity_poly.pdbx_seq_one_letter_code
_entity_poly.pdbx_strand_id
1 'polypeptide(L)'
;MSPWLSNPVVHTAIGDMSVELQMPSGGRPSAAMLELASRLAEYAKQHAEHILDLIYAHYRYAEANEWLNFWDVPAGLARDQVMGEVDSVALVVDADLVASVYVNPHWDPEHKLDLLFEGTITAVNGERSTWSMTLWSCAELRGNGSECGQKHR
;
A
#
# COMPACT_ATOMS: atom_id res chain seq x y z
N MET A 1 -29.25 19.31 -1.81
CA MET A 1 -27.88 18.94 -2.24
C MET A 1 -27.00 19.08 -1.01
N SER A 2 -26.64 17.96 -0.38
CA SER A 2 -25.79 18.00 0.81
C SER A 2 -24.37 18.41 0.41
N PRO A 3 -23.77 19.45 1.02
CA PRO A 3 -22.36 19.71 0.88
C PRO A 3 -21.63 18.55 1.59
N TRP A 4 -20.87 17.74 0.84
CA TRP A 4 -20.03 16.72 1.44
C TRP A 4 -19.05 17.41 2.40
N LEU A 5 -19.25 17.17 3.69
CA LEU A 5 -18.37 17.55 4.77
C LEU A 5 -17.08 16.73 4.67
N SER A 6 -15.95 17.42 4.72
CA SER A 6 -14.64 17.02 5.28
C SER A 6 -14.39 15.51 5.47
N ASN A 7 -13.43 14.95 4.71
CA ASN A 7 -12.80 13.63 4.90
C ASN A 7 -13.66 12.58 5.63
N PRO A 8 -14.57 11.90 4.92
CA PRO A 8 -15.30 10.76 5.47
C PRO A 8 -14.32 9.71 5.97
N VAL A 9 -14.58 9.14 7.15
CA VAL A 9 -13.84 8.00 7.67
C VAL A 9 -14.57 6.70 7.28
N VAL A 10 -13.82 5.74 6.78
CA VAL A 10 -14.27 4.39 6.44
C VAL A 10 -13.73 3.43 7.50
N HIS A 11 -14.63 2.88 8.31
CA HIS A 11 -14.30 1.85 9.29
C HIS A 11 -14.15 0.48 8.60
N THR A 12 -13.01 -0.18 8.79
CA THR A 12 -12.70 -1.50 8.23
C THR A 12 -12.21 -2.47 9.29
N ALA A 13 -12.01 -3.74 8.93
CA ALA A 13 -11.46 -4.75 9.85
C ALA A 13 -10.01 -4.44 10.30
N ILE A 14 -9.28 -3.61 9.54
CA ILE A 14 -7.87 -3.32 9.77
C ILE A 14 -7.64 -1.90 10.31
N GLY A 15 -8.72 -1.21 10.68
CA GLY A 15 -8.71 0.16 11.21
C GLY A 15 -9.50 1.15 10.37
N ASP A 16 -9.35 2.42 10.73
CA ASP A 16 -10.03 3.54 10.10
C ASP A 16 -9.22 4.06 8.91
N MET A 17 -9.89 4.31 7.79
CA MET A 17 -9.28 4.88 6.58
C MET A 17 -9.92 6.23 6.27
N SER A 18 -9.14 7.28 6.03
CA SER A 18 -9.67 8.56 5.54
C SER A 18 -10.06 8.43 4.06
N VAL A 19 -11.05 9.20 3.60
CA VAL A 19 -11.33 9.36 2.18
C VAL A 19 -10.90 10.75 1.75
N GLU A 20 -10.03 10.83 0.75
CA GLU A 20 -9.43 12.06 0.26
C GLU A 20 -9.73 12.29 -1.22
N LEU A 21 -10.28 13.45 -1.54
CA LEU A 21 -10.54 13.87 -2.91
C LEU A 21 -9.52 14.93 -3.29
N GLN A 22 -8.53 14.56 -4.11
CA GLN A 22 -7.46 15.46 -4.50
C GLN A 22 -7.89 16.30 -5.70
N MET A 23 -8.09 17.59 -5.43
CA MET A 23 -8.55 18.58 -6.42
C MET A 23 -7.48 19.67 -6.63
N PRO A 24 -7.39 20.25 -7.84
CA PRO A 24 -6.77 21.55 -8.01
C PRO A 24 -7.39 22.58 -7.06
N SER A 25 -6.58 23.52 -6.57
CA SER A 25 -7.01 24.52 -5.57
C SER A 25 -8.29 25.26 -6.02
N GLY A 26 -9.29 25.29 -5.14
CA GLY A 26 -10.61 25.90 -5.40
C GLY A 26 -11.56 25.05 -6.25
N GLY A 27 -11.13 23.86 -6.69
CA GLY A 27 -11.95 22.90 -7.42
C GLY A 27 -13.02 22.25 -6.55
N ARG A 28 -14.08 21.74 -7.19
CA ARG A 28 -15.10 20.91 -6.54
C ARG A 28 -15.04 19.50 -7.12
N PRO A 29 -15.20 18.44 -6.31
CA PRO A 29 -15.20 17.07 -6.80
C PRO A 29 -16.33 16.86 -7.80
N SER A 30 -16.03 16.15 -8.89
CA SER A 30 -17.02 15.77 -9.88
C SER A 30 -17.91 14.64 -9.36
N ALA A 31 -19.08 14.44 -9.97
CA ALA A 31 -19.94 13.30 -9.62
C ALA A 31 -19.23 11.95 -9.83
N ALA A 32 -18.40 11.85 -10.86
CA ALA A 32 -17.61 10.65 -11.15
C ALA A 32 -16.57 10.36 -10.05
N MET A 33 -15.91 11.40 -9.50
CA MET A 33 -14.99 11.23 -8.37
C MET A 33 -15.71 10.73 -7.12
N LEU A 34 -16.89 11.28 -6.83
CA LEU A 34 -17.69 10.86 -5.67
C LEU A 34 -18.16 9.41 -5.80
N GLU A 35 -18.58 9.01 -7.01
CA GLU A 35 -18.94 7.62 -7.30
C GLU A 35 -17.75 6.68 -7.16
N LEU A 36 -16.59 7.06 -7.70
CA LEU A 36 -15.36 6.28 -7.61
C LEU A 36 -14.88 6.14 -6.17
N ALA A 37 -14.90 7.21 -5.38
CA ALA A 37 -14.57 7.18 -3.95
C ALA A 37 -15.53 6.27 -3.17
N SER A 38 -16.81 6.28 -3.51
CA SER A 38 -17.80 5.38 -2.89
C SER A 38 -17.51 3.91 -3.21
N ARG A 39 -17.11 3.61 -4.45
CA ARG A 39 -16.72 2.26 -4.87
C ARG A 39 -15.44 1.79 -4.18
N LEU A 40 -14.44 2.66 -4.09
CA LEU A 40 -13.19 2.38 -3.38
C LEU A 40 -13.44 2.13 -1.89
N ALA A 41 -14.26 2.96 -1.25
CA ALA A 41 -14.65 2.78 0.16
C ALA A 41 -15.37 1.44 0.40
N GLU A 42 -16.28 1.07 -0.50
CA GLU A 42 -16.98 -0.22 -0.39
C GLU A 42 -16.02 -1.39 -0.59
N TYR A 43 -15.12 -1.30 -1.57
CA TYR A 43 -14.07 -2.31 -1.77
C TYR A 43 -13.19 -2.45 -0.52
N ALA A 44 -12.72 -1.34 0.06
CA ALA A 44 -11.86 -1.36 1.24
C ALA A 44 -12.53 -2.04 2.44
N LYS A 45 -13.84 -1.85 2.63
CA LYS A 45 -14.61 -2.55 3.66
C LYS A 45 -14.68 -4.05 3.42
N GLN A 46 -14.96 -4.46 2.18
CA GLN A 46 -15.15 -5.86 1.81
C GLN A 46 -13.83 -6.64 1.73
N HIS A 47 -12.73 -5.95 1.43
CA HIS A 47 -11.42 -6.54 1.13
C HIS A 47 -10.29 -6.03 2.04
N ALA A 48 -10.62 -5.59 3.26
CA ALA A 48 -9.66 -5.08 4.23
C ALA A 48 -8.50 -6.05 4.51
N GLU A 49 -8.80 -7.34 4.65
CA GLU A 49 -7.78 -8.38 4.86
C GLU A 49 -6.81 -8.51 3.68
N HIS A 50 -7.31 -8.34 2.45
CA HIS A 50 -6.46 -8.36 1.26
C HIS A 50 -5.55 -7.15 1.21
N ILE A 51 -6.04 -5.96 1.60
CA ILE A 51 -5.22 -4.75 1.73
C ILE A 51 -4.12 -4.98 2.79
N LEU A 52 -4.45 -5.58 3.93
CA LEU A 52 -3.48 -5.94 4.96
C LEU A 52 -2.43 -6.93 4.46
N ASP A 53 -2.81 -7.91 3.63
CA ASP A 53 -1.84 -8.82 3.01
C ASP A 53 -0.81 -8.07 2.16
N LEU A 54 -1.24 -7.06 1.40
CA LEU A 54 -0.37 -6.24 0.56
C LEU A 54 0.55 -5.34 1.41
N ILE A 55 0.02 -4.72 2.47
CA ILE A 55 0.81 -3.94 3.43
C ILE A 55 1.88 -4.82 4.08
N TYR A 56 1.48 -6.00 4.55
CA TYR A 56 2.40 -6.94 5.18
C TYR A 56 3.46 -7.46 4.19
N ALA A 57 3.09 -7.75 2.95
CA ALA A 57 4.05 -8.09 1.91
C ALA A 57 5.08 -6.97 1.72
N HIS A 58 4.65 -5.71 1.65
CA HIS A 58 5.56 -4.57 1.54
C HIS A 58 6.53 -4.49 2.74
N TYR A 59 6.05 -4.69 3.96
CA TYR A 59 6.90 -4.80 5.16
C TYR A 59 7.93 -5.94 5.05
N ARG A 60 7.51 -7.14 4.61
CA ARG A 60 8.42 -8.29 4.43
C ARG A 60 9.50 -8.01 3.39
N TYR A 61 9.17 -7.26 2.35
CA TYR A 61 10.13 -6.80 1.36
C TYR A 61 11.13 -5.82 1.95
N ALA A 62 10.67 -4.82 2.69
CA ALA A 62 11.54 -3.88 3.39
C ALA A 62 12.48 -4.59 4.39
N GLU A 63 11.98 -5.61 5.10
CA GLU A 63 12.80 -6.47 5.97
C GLU A 63 13.88 -7.21 5.18
N ALA A 64 13.53 -7.84 4.06
CA ALA A 64 14.47 -8.59 3.22
C ALA A 64 15.56 -7.71 2.58
N ASN A 65 15.27 -6.42 2.39
CA ASN A 65 16.20 -5.44 1.85
C ASN A 65 16.89 -4.59 2.93
N GLU A 66 16.75 -4.96 4.21
CA GLU A 66 17.39 -4.31 5.36
C GLU A 66 16.99 -2.83 5.58
N TRP A 67 15.86 -2.40 5.04
CA TRP A 67 15.37 -1.02 5.16
C TRP A 67 14.90 -0.68 6.57
N LEU A 68 14.40 -1.68 7.31
CA LEU A 68 13.82 -1.47 8.64
C LEU A 68 14.82 -0.83 9.62
N ASN A 69 16.10 -1.23 9.54
CA ASN A 69 17.15 -0.72 10.42
C ASN A 69 17.40 0.78 10.22
N PHE A 70 17.21 1.29 9.01
CA PHE A 70 17.41 2.70 8.71
C PHE A 70 16.33 3.57 9.35
N TRP A 71 15.11 3.03 9.47
CA TRP A 71 13.93 3.73 9.99
C TRP A 71 13.55 3.33 11.42
N ASP A 72 14.39 2.55 12.11
CA ASP A 72 14.16 2.05 13.48
C ASP A 72 12.83 1.27 13.65
N VAL A 73 12.45 0.51 12.62
CA VAL A 73 11.23 -0.32 12.63
C VAL A 73 11.59 -1.74 13.09
N PRO A 74 10.80 -2.36 14.00
CA PRO A 74 11.06 -3.73 14.45
C PRO A 74 11.01 -4.74 13.30
N ALA A 75 11.99 -5.62 13.24
CA ALA A 75 11.94 -6.81 12.39
C ALA A 75 11.11 -7.93 13.05
N GLY A 76 10.69 -8.92 12.25
CA GLY A 76 9.97 -10.10 12.70
C GLY A 76 8.52 -9.86 13.11
N LEU A 77 7.92 -8.71 12.77
CA LEU A 77 6.51 -8.45 13.06
C LEU A 77 5.62 -9.49 12.38
N ALA A 78 4.62 -9.97 13.13
CA ALA A 78 3.56 -10.79 12.56
C ALA A 78 2.59 -9.93 11.75
N ARG A 79 1.85 -10.58 10.86
CA ARG A 79 0.88 -9.93 9.96
C ARG A 79 -0.14 -9.06 10.71
N ASP A 80 -0.64 -9.52 11.84
CA ASP A 80 -1.63 -8.81 12.66
C ASP A 80 -1.02 -7.67 13.50
N GLN A 81 0.31 -7.57 13.55
CA GLN A 81 1.03 -6.53 14.29
C GLN A 81 1.48 -5.37 13.38
N VAL A 82 1.58 -5.59 12.06
CA VAL A 82 2.18 -4.63 11.12
C VAL A 82 1.48 -3.28 11.10
N MET A 83 0.17 -3.25 11.38
CA MET A 83 -0.60 -2.00 11.43
C MET A 83 -0.17 -1.08 12.58
N GLY A 84 0.54 -1.59 13.58
CA GLY A 84 1.16 -0.76 14.62
C GLY A 84 2.29 0.14 14.10
N GLU A 85 2.85 -0.17 12.93
CA GLU A 85 3.91 0.58 12.26
C GLU A 85 3.39 1.36 11.03
N VAL A 86 2.08 1.59 10.96
CA VAL A 86 1.41 2.36 9.90
C VAL A 86 0.74 3.57 10.52
N ASP A 87 1.19 4.77 10.13
CA ASP A 87 0.66 6.04 10.63
C ASP A 87 -0.78 6.29 10.16
N SER A 88 -1.04 6.00 8.88
CA SER A 88 -2.33 6.30 8.26
C SER A 88 -2.57 5.49 7.00
N VAL A 89 -3.85 5.22 6.74
CA VAL A 89 -4.33 4.69 5.46
C VAL A 89 -5.40 5.64 4.92
N ALA A 90 -5.24 6.07 3.67
CA ALA A 90 -6.14 6.96 2.97
C ALA A 90 -6.66 6.33 1.67
N LEU A 91 -7.94 6.53 1.39
CA LEU A 91 -8.60 6.19 0.13
C LEU A 91 -8.60 7.45 -0.73
N VAL A 92 -7.70 7.51 -1.69
CA VAL A 92 -7.45 8.71 -2.49
C VAL A 92 -8.13 8.59 -3.83
N VAL A 93 -8.82 9.65 -4.26
CA VAL A 93 -9.30 9.81 -5.65
C VAL A 93 -8.87 11.19 -6.16
N ASP A 94 -8.15 11.22 -7.27
CA ASP A 94 -7.70 12.46 -7.90
C ASP A 94 -8.65 12.96 -8.99
N ALA A 95 -8.38 14.18 -9.47
CA ALA A 95 -9.18 14.84 -10.51
C ALA A 95 -9.13 14.14 -11.88
N ASP A 96 -8.12 13.30 -12.12
CA ASP A 96 -7.96 12.50 -13.34
C ASP A 96 -8.65 11.13 -13.24
N LEU A 97 -9.43 10.91 -12.16
CA LEU A 97 -10.16 9.68 -11.87
C LEU A 97 -9.25 8.48 -11.61
N VAL A 98 -8.05 8.73 -11.09
CA VAL A 98 -7.21 7.69 -10.50
C VAL A 98 -7.63 7.50 -9.05
N ALA A 99 -7.80 6.24 -8.64
CA ALA A 99 -8.18 5.88 -7.29
C ALA A 99 -7.18 4.90 -6.70
N SER A 100 -6.77 5.12 -5.45
CA SER A 100 -5.83 4.22 -4.79
C SER A 100 -6.02 4.16 -3.27
N VAL A 101 -5.53 3.09 -2.67
CA VAL A 101 -5.30 3.02 -1.22
C VAL A 101 -3.86 3.46 -0.98
N TYR A 102 -3.71 4.59 -0.30
CA TYR A 102 -2.42 5.16 0.05
C TYR A 102 -2.11 4.87 1.51
N VAL A 103 -0.99 4.21 1.77
CA VAL A 103 -0.58 3.75 3.09
C VAL A 103 0.71 4.47 3.45
N ASN A 104 0.78 5.05 4.65
CA ASN A 104 1.96 5.72 5.19
C ASN A 104 2.64 4.83 6.25
N PRO A 105 3.56 3.94 5.88
CA PRO A 105 4.29 3.09 6.81
C PRO A 105 5.54 3.78 7.37
N HIS A 106 5.95 3.40 8.58
CA HIS A 106 7.22 3.86 9.15
C HIS A 106 8.46 3.34 8.42
N TRP A 107 8.36 2.17 7.75
CA TRP A 107 9.51 1.52 7.13
C TRP A 107 9.84 1.99 5.71
N ASP A 108 9.00 2.86 5.13
CA ASP A 108 9.24 3.50 3.84
C ASP A 108 8.49 4.83 3.75
N PRO A 109 8.86 5.83 4.56
CA PRO A 109 8.17 7.11 4.63
C PRO A 109 8.37 7.97 3.37
N GLU A 110 9.41 7.69 2.58
CA GLU A 110 9.75 8.44 1.37
C GLU A 110 8.91 8.01 0.17
N HIS A 111 8.77 6.71 -0.07
CA HIS A 111 8.04 6.19 -1.24
C HIS A 111 6.60 5.78 -0.89
N LYS A 112 6.38 5.39 0.37
CA LYS A 112 5.10 4.94 0.89
C LYS A 112 4.56 3.76 0.07
N LEU A 113 3.31 3.39 0.33
CA LEU A 113 2.67 2.30 -0.40
C LEU A 113 1.38 2.80 -1.07
N ASP A 114 1.34 2.69 -2.39
CA ASP A 114 0.22 3.06 -3.24
C ASP A 114 -0.39 1.81 -3.90
N LEU A 115 -1.66 1.55 -3.64
CA LEU A 115 -2.40 0.41 -4.18
C LEU A 115 -3.45 0.90 -5.17
N LEU A 116 -3.14 0.82 -6.46
CA LEU A 116 -4.02 1.33 -7.53
C LEU A 116 -5.30 0.51 -7.64
N PHE A 117 -6.45 1.18 -7.72
CA PHE A 117 -7.77 0.58 -7.81
C PHE A 117 -8.46 0.84 -9.16
N GLU A 118 -8.80 -0.23 -9.87
CA GLU A 118 -9.57 -0.20 -11.13
C GLU A 118 -10.81 -1.13 -11.03
N GLY A 119 -11.48 -1.14 -9.87
CA GLY A 119 -12.54 -2.10 -9.52
C GLY A 119 -12.06 -3.26 -8.63
N THR A 120 -10.75 -3.50 -8.63
CA THR A 120 -9.96 -4.25 -7.64
C THR A 120 -8.59 -3.60 -7.56
N ILE A 121 -7.75 -3.96 -6.59
CA ILE A 121 -6.34 -3.56 -6.63
C ILE A 121 -5.67 -4.20 -7.86
N THR A 122 -5.08 -3.39 -8.73
CA THR A 122 -4.44 -3.82 -9.99
C THR A 122 -2.96 -3.44 -10.08
N ALA A 123 -2.44 -2.65 -9.15
CA ALA A 123 -1.00 -2.34 -9.07
C ALA A 123 -0.58 -2.00 -7.65
N VAL A 124 0.71 -2.19 -7.38
CA VAL A 124 1.38 -1.80 -6.13
C VAL A 124 2.56 -0.92 -6.50
N ASN A 125 2.63 0.31 -6.00
CA ASN A 125 3.66 1.30 -6.33
C ASN A 125 3.88 1.47 -7.85
N GLY A 126 2.79 1.46 -8.63
CA GLY A 126 2.82 1.59 -10.09
C GLY A 126 3.15 0.31 -10.88
N GLU A 127 3.53 -0.77 -10.20
CA GLU A 127 3.79 -2.07 -10.84
C GLU A 127 2.50 -2.87 -10.99
N ARG A 128 2.06 -3.09 -12.23
CA ARG A 128 0.82 -3.83 -12.53
C ARG A 128 0.90 -5.25 -11.98
N SER A 129 -0.12 -5.62 -11.23
CA SER A 129 -0.26 -6.91 -10.58
C SER A 129 -0.37 -8.04 -11.60
N THR A 130 0.72 -8.74 -11.86
CA THR A 130 0.68 -10.13 -12.34
C THR A 130 0.85 -11.13 -11.19
N TRP A 131 0.64 -10.65 -9.94
CA TRP A 131 0.91 -11.33 -8.68
C TRP A 131 0.16 -12.68 -8.56
N SER A 132 0.72 -13.74 -9.13
CA SER A 132 0.60 -15.07 -8.53
C SER A 132 1.46 -15.04 -7.26
N MET A 133 0.96 -15.56 -6.14
CA MET A 133 1.69 -15.71 -4.86
C MET A 133 3.02 -16.50 -4.98
N THR A 134 3.43 -16.88 -6.18
CA THR A 134 4.56 -17.77 -6.48
C THR A 134 5.88 -17.03 -6.71
N LEU A 135 5.89 -15.72 -6.97
CA LEU A 135 7.14 -15.01 -7.28
C LEU A 135 7.97 -14.60 -6.06
N TRP A 136 7.43 -14.67 -4.84
CA TRP A 136 8.19 -14.41 -3.61
C TRP A 136 8.47 -15.68 -2.81
N SER A 137 8.49 -16.83 -3.49
CA SER A 137 9.07 -18.06 -2.99
C SER A 137 10.55 -18.13 -3.42
N CYS A 138 11.46 -17.80 -2.52
CA CYS A 138 12.81 -18.37 -2.40
C CYS A 138 13.81 -18.31 -3.59
N ALA A 139 13.54 -17.66 -4.72
CA ALA A 139 14.38 -17.82 -5.91
C ALA A 139 15.72 -17.04 -5.93
N GLU A 140 15.93 -16.04 -5.06
CA GLU A 140 17.16 -15.23 -5.06
C GLU A 140 18.07 -15.44 -3.83
N LEU A 141 17.79 -16.42 -2.97
CA LEU A 141 18.65 -16.75 -1.81
C LEU A 141 19.74 -17.79 -2.11
N ARG A 142 19.93 -18.22 -3.36
CA ARG A 142 21.11 -19.01 -3.76
C ARG A 142 21.60 -18.64 -5.15
N GLY A 143 22.66 -17.83 -5.16
CA GLY A 143 23.68 -17.95 -6.19
C GLY A 143 23.78 -16.79 -7.16
N ASN A 144 24.22 -15.63 -6.68
CA ASN A 144 25.16 -14.83 -7.48
C ASN A 144 26.05 -13.93 -6.61
N GLY A 145 26.69 -14.54 -5.61
CA GLY A 145 27.89 -13.98 -4.99
C GLY A 145 29.09 -14.28 -5.89
N SER A 146 29.51 -13.28 -6.65
CA SER A 146 30.74 -13.32 -7.42
C SER A 146 31.91 -13.01 -6.48
N GLU A 147 32.79 -13.98 -6.19
CA GLU A 147 34.17 -13.67 -5.80
C GLU A 147 35.17 -14.67 -6.40
N CYS A 148 36.04 -14.08 -7.22
CA CYS A 148 37.27 -14.61 -7.74
C CYS A 148 38.29 -14.77 -6.59
N GLY A 149 38.95 -15.92 -6.48
CA GLY A 149 40.03 -16.11 -5.50
C GLY A 149 40.70 -17.47 -5.57
N GLN A 150 41.85 -17.54 -6.24
CA GLN A 150 42.78 -18.66 -6.30
C GLN A 150 43.17 -19.21 -4.91
N LYS A 151 43.46 -20.52 -4.81
CA LYS A 151 44.77 -21.06 -4.37
C LYS A 151 44.82 -22.61 -4.41
N HIS A 152 45.87 -23.10 -5.07
CA HIS A 152 46.65 -24.33 -4.88
C HIS A 152 46.14 -25.37 -3.86
N ARG A 153 46.00 -26.65 -4.20
CA ARG A 153 47.07 -27.60 -4.56
C ARG A 153 46.47 -28.85 -5.20
#